data_AF-A0A919A030-F1
#
_entry.id   AF-A0A919A030-F1
#
_cell.length_a   1.000
_cell.length_b   1.000
_cell.length_c   1.000
_cell.angle_alpha   90.00
_cell.angle_beta   90.00
_cell.angle_gamma   90.00
#
_symmetry.space_group_name_H-M   'P 1'
#
loop_
_entity.id
_entity.type
_entity.pdbx_description
1 polymer ?
#
loop_
_entity_poly.entity_id
_entity_poly.type
_entity_poly.pdbx_seq_one_letter_code
_entity_poly.pdbx_strand_id
1 'polypeptide(L)'
;MLIAVAGVAGTLGGALLTQRGSERAKRLEMKLLQDHEEVRENRSLRRTCYVELNRDARQFTTALNRQALNTVYGQVKRLERGAPEPGETRETAAQAQYEIWEMLRTMRTAMRRDLGVSHGD
;
A
#
# COMPACT_ATOMS: atom_id res chain seq x y z
N MET A 1 -64.95 -11.29 -30.27
CA MET A 1 -64.48 -11.59 -28.90
C MET A 1 -63.15 -12.33 -28.90
N LEU A 2 -63.03 -13.49 -29.56
CA LEU A 2 -61.78 -14.30 -29.58
C LEU A 2 -60.54 -13.58 -30.14
N ILE A 3 -60.70 -12.79 -31.21
CA ILE A 3 -59.56 -12.06 -31.85
C ILE A 3 -58.95 -11.01 -30.90
N ALA A 4 -59.78 -10.32 -30.11
CA ALA A 4 -59.31 -9.31 -29.16
C ALA A 4 -58.51 -9.93 -28.00
N VAL A 5 -58.94 -11.10 -27.51
CA VAL A 5 -58.24 -11.84 -26.44
C VAL A 5 -56.89 -12.36 -26.94
N ALA A 6 -56.81 -12.85 -28.17
CA ALA A 6 -55.56 -13.31 -28.78
C ALA A 6 -54.52 -12.17 -28.93
N GLY A 7 -54.97 -10.96 -29.31
CA GLY A 7 -54.10 -9.79 -29.41
C GLY A 7 -53.53 -9.34 -28.05
N VAL A 8 -54.37 -9.26 -27.02
CA VAL A 8 -53.94 -8.89 -25.66
C VAL A 8 -53.01 -9.94 -25.05
N ALA A 9 -53.30 -11.22 -25.25
CA ALA A 9 -52.43 -12.31 -24.83
C ALA A 9 -51.06 -12.26 -25.53
N GLY A 10 -51.03 -11.91 -26.82
CA GLY A 10 -49.79 -11.69 -27.58
C GLY A 10 -48.97 -10.51 -27.07
N THR A 11 -49.61 -9.38 -26.76
CA THR A 11 -48.93 -8.19 -26.22
C THR A 11 -48.36 -8.43 -24.83
N LEU A 12 -49.14 -9.05 -23.94
CA LEU A 12 -48.67 -9.40 -22.59
C LEU A 12 -47.55 -10.45 -22.65
N GLY A 13 -47.66 -11.45 -23.53
CA GLY A 13 -46.63 -12.46 -23.75
C GLY A 13 -45.33 -11.88 -24.32
N GLY A 14 -45.42 -11.01 -25.32
CA GLY A 14 -44.26 -10.33 -25.92
C GLY A 14 -43.56 -9.37 -24.95
N ALA A 15 -44.33 -8.64 -24.13
CA ALA A 15 -43.79 -7.80 -23.07
C ALA A 15 -43.06 -8.65 -22.01
N LEU A 16 -43.63 -9.78 -21.59
CA LEU A 16 -43.01 -10.65 -20.57
C LEU A 16 -41.73 -11.32 -21.08
N LEU A 17 -41.69 -11.74 -22.34
CA LEU A 17 -40.49 -12.30 -22.99
C LEU A 17 -39.36 -11.25 -23.06
N THR A 18 -39.70 -10.02 -23.43
CA THR A 18 -38.75 -8.90 -23.48
C THR A 18 -38.25 -8.55 -22.07
N GLN A 19 -39.15 -8.54 -21.08
CA GLN A 19 -38.82 -8.26 -19.68
C GLN A 19 -37.85 -9.30 -19.10
N ARG A 20 -38.11 -10.60 -19.33
CA ARG A 20 -37.22 -11.70 -18.89
C ARG A 20 -35.85 -11.64 -19.56
N GLY A 21 -35.77 -11.29 -20.85
CA GLY A 21 -34.51 -11.08 -21.57
C GLY A 21 -33.71 -9.89 -21.02
N SER A 22 -34.40 -8.76 -20.79
CA SER A 22 -33.80 -7.55 -20.21
C SER A 22 -33.24 -7.80 -18.81
N GLU A 23 -33.94 -8.55 -17.96
CA GLU A 23 -33.43 -8.87 -16.62
C GLU A 23 -32.16 -9.71 -16.63
N ARG A 24 -32.01 -10.64 -17.58
CA ARG A 24 -30.78 -11.44 -17.70
C ARG A 24 -29.60 -10.61 -18.18
N ALA A 25 -29.83 -9.74 -19.17
CA ALA A 25 -28.82 -8.80 -19.67
C ALA A 25 -28.35 -7.84 -18.56
N LYS A 26 -29.30 -7.23 -17.83
CA LYS A 26 -29.00 -6.34 -16.70
C LYS A 26 -28.20 -7.03 -15.59
N ARG A 27 -28.49 -8.30 -15.29
CA ARG A 27 -27.73 -9.07 -14.28
C ARG A 27 -26.30 -9.34 -14.72
N LEU A 28 -26.05 -9.54 -16.01
CA LEU A 28 -24.69 -9.74 -16.53
C LEU A 28 -23.89 -8.43 -16.52
N GLU A 29 -24.49 -7.34 -16.99
CA GLU A 29 -23.91 -6.00 -16.95
C GLU A 29 -23.55 -5.57 -15.51
N MET A 30 -24.46 -5.80 -14.57
CA MET A 30 -24.25 -5.47 -13.16
C MET A 30 -23.13 -6.31 -12.52
N LYS A 31 -23.01 -7.59 -12.89
CA LYS A 31 -21.90 -8.45 -12.46
C LYS A 31 -20.55 -7.97 -12.99
N LEU A 32 -20.48 -7.59 -14.26
CA LEU A 32 -19.24 -7.07 -14.86
C LEU A 32 -18.82 -5.77 -14.18
N LEU A 33 -19.77 -4.86 -13.91
CA LEU A 33 -19.49 -3.63 -13.19
C LEU A 33 -19.01 -3.89 -11.76
N GLN A 34 -19.63 -4.83 -11.04
CA GLN A 34 -19.22 -5.21 -9.69
C GLN A 34 -17.80 -5.80 -9.67
N ASP A 35 -17.49 -6.71 -10.58
CA ASP A 35 -16.15 -7.32 -10.68
C ASP A 35 -15.08 -6.27 -11.01
N HIS A 36 -15.40 -5.33 -11.91
CA HIS A 36 -14.52 -4.20 -12.21
C HIS A 36 -14.35 -3.25 -11.01
N GLU A 37 -15.41 -2.96 -10.27
CA GLU A 37 -15.35 -2.12 -9.07
C GLU A 37 -14.51 -2.81 -7.98
N GLU A 38 -14.73 -4.10 -7.74
CA GLU A 38 -14.01 -4.90 -6.75
C GLU A 38 -12.50 -4.96 -7.06
N VAL A 39 -12.12 -5.17 -8.32
CA VAL A 39 -10.71 -5.14 -8.74
C VAL A 39 -10.10 -3.75 -8.56
N ARG A 40 -10.87 -2.67 -8.82
CA ARG A 40 -10.41 -1.29 -8.61
C ARG A 40 -10.25 -0.97 -7.13
N GLU A 41 -11.21 -1.36 -6.29
CA GLU A 41 -11.16 -1.20 -4.84
C GLU A 41 -10.00 -1.99 -4.24
N ASN A 42 -9.81 -3.25 -4.64
CA ASN A 42 -8.69 -4.08 -4.17
C ASN A 42 -7.34 -3.45 -4.53
N ARG A 43 -7.20 -2.94 -5.75
CA ARG A 43 -5.99 -2.23 -6.19
C ARG A 43 -5.79 -0.92 -5.41
N SER A 44 -6.87 -0.19 -5.14
CA SER A 44 -6.84 1.06 -4.36
C SER A 44 -6.40 0.80 -2.92
N LEU A 45 -7.01 -0.17 -2.24
CA LEU A 45 -6.66 -0.58 -0.88
C LEU A 45 -5.19 -0.99 -0.77
N ARG A 46 -4.72 -1.83 -1.70
CA ARG A 46 -3.30 -2.20 -1.78
C ARG A 46 -2.43 -0.97 -1.97
N ARG A 47 -2.77 -0.09 -2.91
CA ARG A 47 -1.98 1.12 -3.21
C ARG A 47 -1.90 2.05 -2.00
N THR A 48 -3.01 2.31 -1.32
CA THR A 48 -3.06 3.16 -0.13
C THR A 48 -2.19 2.60 0.98
N CYS A 49 -2.37 1.32 1.32
CA CYS A 49 -1.55 0.63 2.32
C CYS A 49 -0.04 0.67 1.96
N TYR A 50 0.31 0.37 0.70
CA TYR A 50 1.70 0.45 0.24
C TYR A 50 2.28 1.87 0.27
N VAL A 51 1.49 2.90 -0.06
CA VAL A 51 1.92 4.30 -0.08
C VAL A 51 2.12 4.83 1.33
N GLU A 52 1.21 4.55 2.25
CA GLU A 52 1.32 4.94 3.66
C GLU A 52 2.55 4.31 4.30
N LEU A 53 2.73 2.99 4.14
CA LEU A 53 3.92 2.29 4.62
C LEU A 53 5.21 2.87 4.01
N ASN A 54 5.26 3.09 2.70
CA ASN A 54 6.45 3.66 2.05
C ASN A 54 6.73 5.10 2.49
N ARG A 55 5.68 5.87 2.75
CA ARG A 55 5.80 7.26 3.22
C ARG A 55 6.43 7.29 4.61
N ASP A 56 5.89 6.51 5.54
CA ASP A 56 6.39 6.44 6.91
C ASP A 56 7.82 5.91 6.93
N ALA A 57 8.11 4.90 6.11
CA ALA A 57 9.44 4.37 5.95
C ALA A 57 10.45 5.42 5.46
N ARG A 58 10.08 6.19 4.43
CA ARG A 58 10.94 7.24 3.87
C ARG A 58 11.13 8.40 4.84
N GLN A 59 10.08 8.83 5.55
CA GLN A 59 10.18 9.93 6.50
C GLN A 59 11.14 9.59 7.65
N PHE A 60 10.99 8.39 8.23
CA PHE A 60 11.86 7.92 9.30
C PHE A 60 13.32 7.76 8.83
N THR A 61 13.53 7.14 7.66
CA THR A 61 14.88 6.99 7.07
C THR A 61 15.51 8.35 6.78
N THR A 62 14.75 9.30 6.24
CA THR A 62 15.27 10.63 5.87
C THR A 62 15.67 11.43 7.11
N ALA A 63 14.83 11.42 8.15
CA ALA A 63 15.12 12.12 9.40
C ALA A 63 16.36 11.54 10.09
N LEU A 64 16.45 10.21 10.19
CA LEU A 64 17.58 9.55 10.84
C LEU A 64 18.87 9.63 10.04
N ASN A 65 18.84 9.28 8.75
CA ASN A 65 20.06 9.28 7.95
C ASN A 65 20.64 10.68 7.81
N ARG A 66 19.81 11.70 7.56
CA ARG A 66 20.35 13.01 7.26
C ARG A 66 21.06 13.62 8.47
N GLN A 67 20.54 13.49 9.67
CA GLN A 67 21.19 14.10 10.83
C GLN A 67 22.30 13.20 11.38
N ALA A 68 22.00 11.92 11.63
CA ALA A 68 22.93 11.04 12.34
C ALA A 68 24.13 10.63 11.45
N LEU A 69 23.92 10.31 10.16
CA LEU A 69 25.06 9.97 9.29
C LEU A 69 25.95 11.16 9.02
N ASN A 70 25.39 12.37 8.88
CA ASN A 70 26.21 13.57 8.69
C ASN A 70 27.07 13.86 9.93
N THR A 71 26.54 13.62 11.13
CA THR A 71 27.31 13.73 12.38
C THR A 71 28.44 12.71 12.43
N VAL A 72 28.16 11.42 12.23
CA VAL A 72 29.19 10.36 12.24
C VAL A 72 30.24 10.59 11.14
N TYR A 73 29.80 10.97 9.94
CA TYR A 73 30.70 11.27 8.83
C TYR A 73 31.61 12.47 9.12
N GLY A 74 31.04 13.55 9.68
CA GLY A 74 31.80 14.74 10.08
C GLY A 74 32.85 14.40 11.15
N GLN A 75 32.45 13.63 12.16
CA GLN A 75 33.34 13.16 13.22
C GLN A 75 34.48 12.30 12.67
N VAL A 76 34.18 11.30 11.82
CA VAL A 76 35.22 10.47 11.18
C VAL A 76 36.18 11.33 10.35
N LYS A 77 35.67 12.29 9.58
CA LYS A 77 36.51 13.20 8.78
C LYS A 77 37.40 14.10 9.64
N ARG A 78 36.93 14.57 10.79
CA ARG A 78 37.74 15.35 11.74
C ARG A 78 38.82 14.50 12.40
N LEU A 79 38.49 13.26 12.78
CA LEU A 79 39.44 12.29 13.31
C LEU A 79 40.52 11.92 12.29
N GLU A 80 40.16 11.70 11.02
CA GLU A 80 41.11 11.46 9.92
C GLU A 80 42.09 12.63 9.72
N ARG A 81 41.64 13.87 9.97
CA ARG A 81 42.44 15.09 9.82
C ARG A 81 43.25 15.44 11.07
N GLY A 82 43.12 14.67 12.15
CA GLY A 82 43.77 14.96 13.43
C GLY A 82 43.24 16.22 14.13
N ALA A 83 42.02 16.64 13.81
CA ALA A 83 41.36 17.81 14.42
C ALA A 83 39.99 17.44 15.01
N PRO A 84 39.91 16.50 15.98
CA PRO A 84 38.66 16.14 16.63
C PRO A 84 38.10 17.27 17.49
N GLU A 85 36.78 17.37 17.56
CA GLU A 85 36.10 18.19 18.57
C GLU A 85 36.16 17.50 19.96
N PRO A 86 35.95 18.24 21.07
CA PRO A 86 35.98 17.67 22.42
C PRO A 86 35.01 16.48 22.55
N GLY A 87 35.53 15.32 22.96
CA GLY A 87 34.73 14.09 23.10
C GLY A 87 34.63 13.22 21.82
N GLU A 88 35.17 13.69 20.69
CA GLU A 88 35.25 12.88 19.47
C GLU A 88 36.45 11.93 19.54
N THR A 89 36.16 10.63 19.53
CA THR A 89 37.14 9.55 19.44
C THR A 89 36.67 8.50 18.44
N ARG A 90 37.52 7.52 18.13
CA ARG A 90 37.13 6.40 17.26
C ARG A 90 36.01 5.58 17.89
N GLU A 91 36.04 5.45 19.20
CA GLU A 91 35.04 4.73 20.00
C GLU A 91 33.69 5.46 19.96
N THR A 92 33.67 6.79 20.13
CA THR A 92 32.41 7.53 20.05
C THR A 92 31.84 7.55 18.63
N ALA A 93 32.68 7.55 17.59
CA ALA A 93 32.24 7.41 16.20
C ALA A 93 31.65 6.02 15.92
N ALA A 94 32.28 4.96 16.44
CA ALA A 94 31.79 3.59 16.32
C ALA A 94 30.45 3.41 17.06
N GLN A 95 30.33 3.97 18.27
CA GLN A 95 29.10 3.93 19.05
C GLN A 95 27.94 4.61 18.30
N ALA A 96 28.15 5.81 17.78
CA ALA A 96 27.14 6.53 17.01
C ALA A 96 26.76 5.78 15.71
N GLN A 97 27.71 5.10 15.06
CA GLN A 97 27.42 4.22 13.94
C GLN A 97 26.52 3.03 14.36
N TYR A 98 26.81 2.38 15.48
CA TYR A 98 26.01 1.27 16.00
C TYR A 98 24.57 1.69 16.29
N GLU A 99 24.36 2.86 16.90
CA GLU A 99 23.02 3.38 17.21
C GLU A 99 22.18 3.59 15.94
N ILE A 100 22.79 4.11 14.86
CA ILE A 100 22.14 4.25 13.56
C ILE A 100 21.71 2.88 13.02
N TRP A 101 22.59 1.89 13.10
CA TRP A 101 22.29 0.52 12.65
C TRP A 101 21.17 -0.14 13.46
N GLU A 102 21.14 0.08 14.77
CA GLU A 102 20.07 -0.42 15.64
C GLU A 102 18.71 0.19 15.28
N MET A 103 18.66 1.51 15.07
CA MET A 103 17.42 2.18 14.64
C MET A 103 16.92 1.67 13.28
N LEU A 104 17.82 1.47 12.31
CA LEU A 104 17.48 0.89 11.01
C LEU A 104 16.98 -0.57 11.14
N ARG A 105 17.52 -1.34 12.08
CA ARG A 105 17.09 -2.72 12.34
C ARG A 105 15.71 -2.77 13.00
N THR A 106 15.46 -1.89 13.97
CA THR A 106 14.16 -1.73 14.63
C THR A 106 13.07 -1.39 13.60
N MET A 107 13.33 -0.38 12.77
CA MET A 107 12.41 0.05 11.72
C MET A 107 12.13 -1.06 10.70
N ARG A 108 13.18 -1.77 10.24
CA ARG A 108 13.03 -2.92 9.34
C ARG A 108 12.15 -4.01 9.96
N THR A 109 12.29 -4.26 11.25
CA THR A 109 11.51 -5.27 11.98
C THR A 109 10.04 -4.86 12.07
N ALA A 110 9.77 -3.59 12.41
CA ALA A 110 8.41 -3.06 12.43
C ALA A 110 7.74 -3.14 11.05
N MET A 111 8.41 -2.71 9.98
CA MET A 111 7.89 -2.80 8.61
C MET A 111 7.64 -4.25 8.16
N ARG A 112 8.52 -5.19 8.52
CA ARG A 112 8.33 -6.63 8.22
C ARG A 112 7.12 -7.21 8.96
N ARG A 113 6.90 -6.80 10.21
CA ARG A 113 5.73 -7.19 10.99
C ARG A 113 4.44 -6.66 10.35
N ASP A 114 4.43 -5.39 9.98
CA ASP A 114 3.28 -4.74 9.32
C ASP A 114 2.93 -5.39 7.97
N LEU A 115 3.95 -5.74 7.17
CA LEU A 115 3.79 -6.47 5.91
C LEU A 115 3.37 -7.95 6.08
N GLY A 116 3.24 -8.46 7.32
CA GLY A 116 2.85 -9.85 7.57
C GLY A 116 3.91 -10.90 7.19
N VAL A 117 5.13 -10.50 6.83
CA VAL A 117 6.26 -11.41 6.49
C VAL A 117 6.92 -12.04 7.73
N SER A 118 6.12 -12.32 8.75
CA SER A 118 6.53 -12.88 10.05
C SER A 118 6.27 -14.38 10.20
N HIS A 119 5.84 -15.08 9.14
CA HIS A 119 5.55 -16.52 9.22
C HIS A 119 6.29 -17.27 8.13
N GLY A 120 7.24 -18.08 8.57
CA GLY A 120 8.06 -18.99 7.80
C GLY A 120 8.99 -19.72 8.77
N ASP A 121 8.37 -20.47 9.69
CA ASP A 121 8.99 -21.66 10.27
C ASP A 121 8.77 -22.83 9.31
#